data_AF-A0A350IJA2-F1
#
_entry.id   AF-A0A350IJA2-F1
#
_cell.length_a   1.000
_cell.length_b   1.000
_cell.length_c   1.000
_cell.angle_alpha   90.00
_cell.angle_beta   90.00
_cell.angle_gamma   90.00
#
_symmetry.space_group_name_H-M   'P 1'
#
loop_
_entity.id
_entity.type
_entity.pdbx_description
1 polymer ?
#
loop_
_entity_poly.entity_id
_entity_poly.type
_entity_poly.pdbx_seq_one_letter_code
_entity_poly.pdbx_strand_id
1 'polypeptide(L)'
;PRGPRHIMKPGAIVAAQRAEAKFYYFKVNISNKIAFKKSWDIFEFPLPFSKIYIEISDAYVLSKDLTNEEITALMNDIEGKMKC
;
A
#
# COMPACT_ATOMS: atom_id res chain seq x y z
N PRO A 1 -15.89 -6.65 -1.62
CA PRO A 1 -14.69 -7.13 -2.35
C PRO A 1 -13.69 -7.84 -1.41
N ARG A 2 -13.50 -9.17 -1.55
CA ARG A 2 -12.59 -9.97 -0.70
C ARG A 2 -11.29 -10.27 -1.44
N GLY A 3 -10.39 -9.29 -1.53
CA GLY A 3 -9.07 -9.47 -2.13
C GLY A 3 -8.06 -10.01 -1.11
N PRO A 4 -6.97 -10.66 -1.55
CA PRO A 4 -5.88 -11.01 -0.65
C PRO A 4 -5.30 -9.75 0.02
N ARG A 5 -5.15 -9.81 1.34
CA ARG A 5 -4.66 -8.70 2.16
C ARG A 5 -3.19 -8.41 1.81
N HIS A 6 -2.86 -7.12 1.73
CA HIS A 6 -1.51 -6.61 1.46
C HIS A 6 -0.89 -7.06 0.12
N ILE A 7 -1.71 -7.49 -0.83
CA ILE A 7 -1.28 -7.68 -2.21
C ILE A 7 -1.73 -6.45 -3.01
N MET A 8 -0.75 -5.77 -3.58
CA MET A 8 -0.93 -4.60 -4.40
C MET A 8 -1.65 -5.01 -5.68
N LYS A 9 -2.57 -4.17 -6.14
CA LYS A 9 -3.25 -4.36 -7.43
C LYS A 9 -2.70 -3.36 -8.44
N PRO A 10 -2.54 -3.76 -9.71
CA PRO A 10 -1.97 -2.89 -10.74
C PRO A 10 -2.84 -1.65 -11.01
N GLY A 11 -4.15 -1.74 -10.76
CA GLY A 11 -5.09 -0.65 -11.05
C GLY A 11 -4.73 0.69 -10.39
N ALA A 12 -4.13 0.68 -9.19
CA ALA A 12 -3.71 1.92 -8.53
C ALA A 12 -2.54 2.60 -9.27
N ILE A 13 -1.54 1.82 -9.68
CA ILE A 13 -0.37 2.32 -10.43
C ILE A 13 -0.79 2.75 -11.83
N VAL A 14 -1.60 1.94 -12.53
CA VAL A 14 -2.10 2.28 -13.86
C VAL A 14 -2.96 3.54 -13.83
N ALA A 15 -3.79 3.73 -12.81
CA ALA A 15 -4.56 4.96 -12.65
C ALA A 15 -3.65 6.18 -12.44
N ALA A 16 -2.64 6.06 -11.56
CA ALA A 16 -1.67 7.12 -11.33
C ALA A 16 -0.85 7.45 -12.58
N GLN A 17 -0.40 6.43 -13.32
CA GLN A 17 0.32 6.58 -14.59
C GLN A 17 -0.52 7.32 -15.64
N ARG A 18 -1.78 6.88 -15.84
CA ARG A 18 -2.68 7.51 -16.82
C ARG A 18 -3.03 8.96 -16.46
N ALA A 19 -3.10 9.25 -15.17
CA ALA A 19 -3.36 10.59 -14.65
C ALA A 19 -2.11 11.47 -14.57
N GLU A 20 -0.92 10.95 -14.91
CA GLU A 20 0.38 11.62 -14.68
C GLU A 20 0.55 12.10 -13.23
N ALA A 21 -0.05 11.37 -12.30
CA ALA A 21 -0.07 11.70 -10.90
C ALA A 21 1.13 11.08 -10.17
N LYS A 22 1.64 11.80 -9.17
CA LYS A 22 2.63 11.25 -8.23
C LYS A 22 2.00 10.12 -7.44
N PHE A 23 2.65 8.97 -7.45
CA PHE A 23 2.24 7.83 -6.65
C PHE A 23 3.01 7.83 -5.33
N TYR A 24 2.31 7.58 -4.23
CA TYR A 24 2.88 7.44 -2.90
C TYR A 24 2.35 6.16 -2.28
N TYR A 25 3.17 5.51 -1.48
CA TYR A 25 2.69 4.52 -0.53
C TYR A 25 2.96 4.97 0.89
N PHE A 26 2.21 4.39 1.83
CA PHE A 26 2.45 4.61 3.24
C PHE A 26 2.32 3.30 4.01
N LYS A 27 3.12 3.18 5.07
CA LYS A 27 3.02 2.12 6.07
C LYS A 27 2.38 2.70 7.32
N VAL A 28 1.45 1.96 7.92
CA VAL A 28 0.82 2.32 9.18
C VAL A 28 1.18 1.28 10.22
N ASN A 29 1.76 1.72 11.32
CA ASN A 29 2.00 0.90 12.50
C ASN A 29 1.26 1.49 13.70
N ILE A 30 0.48 0.65 14.38
CA ILE A 30 -0.30 1.04 15.55
C ILE A 30 0.27 0.30 16.76
N SER A 31 0.63 1.02 17.82
CA SER A 31 1.27 0.43 19.00
C SER A 31 0.32 -0.44 19.83
N ASN A 32 -0.84 0.10 20.21
CA ASN A 32 -1.85 -0.60 20.99
C ASN A 32 -3.14 -0.75 20.16
N LYS A 33 -3.49 -1.98 19.78
CA LYS A 33 -4.57 -2.25 18.81
C LYS A 33 -5.29 -3.57 19.07
N ILE A 34 -6.55 -3.60 18.67
CA ILE A 34 -7.32 -4.83 18.52
C ILE A 34 -7.30 -5.22 17.04
N ALA A 35 -6.78 -6.40 16.72
CA ALA A 35 -6.83 -6.96 15.38
C ALA A 35 -8.01 -7.93 15.24
N PHE A 36 -8.92 -7.67 14.30
CA PHE A 36 -10.08 -8.52 14.03
C PHE A 36 -9.67 -9.75 13.20
N LYS A 37 -9.08 -10.77 13.84
CA LYS A 37 -8.55 -11.98 13.16
C LYS A 37 -9.58 -12.77 12.36
N LYS A 38 -10.87 -12.62 12.65
CA LYS A 38 -11.97 -13.27 11.91
C LYS A 38 -12.42 -12.47 10.68
N SER A 39 -12.00 -11.20 10.55
CA SER A 39 -12.28 -10.39 9.37
C SER A 39 -11.30 -10.74 8.25
N TRP A 40 -11.79 -10.75 7.01
CA TRP A 40 -10.99 -11.08 5.83
C TRP A 40 -9.84 -10.09 5.60
N ASP A 41 -9.98 -8.85 6.07
CA ASP A 41 -8.99 -7.78 5.98
C ASP A 41 -8.11 -7.66 7.23
N ILE A 42 -8.42 -8.41 8.29
CA ILE A 42 -7.79 -8.33 9.62
C ILE A 42 -7.65 -6.86 10.04
N PHE A 43 -8.77 -6.13 10.03
CA PHE A 43 -8.81 -4.73 10.43
C PHE A 43 -8.15 -4.51 11.80
N GLU A 44 -7.40 -3.43 11.93
CA GLU A 44 -6.70 -3.06 13.16
C GLU A 44 -7.33 -1.81 13.74
N PHE A 45 -7.96 -1.94 14.92
CA PHE A 45 -8.59 -0.83 15.61
C PHE A 45 -7.66 -0.31 16.72
N PRO A 46 -7.21 0.96 16.64
CA PRO A 46 -6.38 1.54 17.69
C PRO A 46 -7.18 1.70 18.99
N LEU A 47 -6.59 1.30 20.11
CA LEU A 47 -7.17 1.56 21.43
C LEU A 47 -6.96 3.03 21.85
N PRO A 48 -7.74 3.54 22.82
CA PRO A 48 -7.48 4.87 23.39
C PRO A 48 -6.01 5.03 23.80
N PHE A 49 -5.43 6.20 23.50
CA PHE A 49 -4.02 6.54 23.77
C PHE A 49 -2.98 5.70 23.00
N SER A 50 -3.40 5.01 21.93
CA SER A 50 -2.46 4.32 21.02
C SER A 50 -1.64 5.33 20.19
N LYS A 51 -0.38 4.98 19.91
CA LYS A 51 0.47 5.73 18.99
C LYS A 51 0.37 5.12 17.60
N ILE A 52 0.12 5.98 16.61
CA ILE A 52 0.06 5.60 15.19
C ILE A 52 1.28 6.21 14.51
N TYR A 53 2.15 5.35 13.97
CA TYR A 53 3.29 5.74 13.16
C TYR A 53 2.93 5.57 11.70
N ILE A 54 3.05 6.65 10.92
CA ILE A 54 2.80 6.64 9.49
C ILE A 54 4.12 6.98 8.79
N GLU A 55 4.64 6.04 8.01
CA GLU A 55 5.81 6.25 7.17
C GLU A 55 5.32 6.42 5.74
N ILE A 56 5.62 7.58 5.13
CA ILE A 56 5.21 7.91 3.76
C ILE A 56 6.45 7.77 2.87
N SER A 57 6.29 7.14 1.71
CA SER A 57 7.35 7.01 0.73
C SER A 57 7.69 8.33 0.05
N ASP A 58 8.83 8.38 -0.62
CA ASP A 58 9.07 9.40 -1.62
C ASP A 58 8.07 9.30 -2.79
N ALA A 59 7.98 10.39 -3.55
CA ALA A 59 7.11 10.46 -4.71
C ALA A 59 7.62 9.60 -5.86
N TYR A 60 6.80 8.65 -6.32
CA TYR A 60 7.06 7.91 -7.54
C TYR A 60 6.48 8.66 -8.73
N VAL A 61 7.35 9.04 -9.67
CA VAL A 61 6.95 9.61 -10.96
C VAL A 61 6.85 8.46 -11.95
N LEU A 62 5.62 8.14 -12.37
CA LEU A 62 5.35 7.06 -13.32
C LEU A 62 5.37 7.61 -14.74
N SER A 63 6.27 7.09 -15.59
CA SER A 63 6.25 7.43 -17.01
C SER A 63 5.07 6.73 -17.71
N LYS A 64 4.47 7.40 -18.70
CA LYS A 64 3.43 6.79 -19.56
C LYS A 64 3.94 5.60 -20.36
N ASP A 65 5.24 5.52 -20.58
CA ASP A 65 5.86 4.49 -21.41
C ASP A 65 6.16 3.20 -20.62
N LEU A 66 5.87 3.16 -19.31
CA LEU A 66 6.07 1.95 -18.51
C LEU A 66 5.23 0.80 -19.06
N THR A 67 5.90 -0.29 -19.37
CA THR A 67 5.33 -1.56 -19.79
C THR A 67 4.67 -2.30 -18.61
N ASN A 68 3.79 -3.25 -18.91
CA ASN A 68 3.13 -4.06 -17.87
C ASN A 68 4.13 -4.85 -17.01
N GLU A 69 5.27 -5.24 -17.59
CA GLU A 69 6.35 -5.96 -16.90
C GLU A 69 7.05 -5.04 -15.90
N GLU A 70 7.39 -3.82 -16.31
CA GLU A 70 8.00 -2.81 -15.44
C GLU A 70 7.06 -2.39 -14.30
N ILE A 71 5.75 -2.26 -14.58
CA ILE A 71 4.74 -2.00 -13.55
C ILE A 71 4.73 -3.15 -12.53
N THR A 72 4.78 -4.39 -13.00
CA THR A 72 4.78 -5.57 -12.12
C THR A 72 6.06 -5.63 -11.28
N ALA A 73 7.22 -5.32 -11.86
CA ALA A 73 8.48 -5.23 -11.14
C ALA A 73 8.46 -4.14 -10.06
N LEU A 74 7.92 -2.96 -10.39
CA LEU A 74 7.74 -1.86 -9.44
C LEU A 74 6.78 -2.25 -8.30
N MET A 75 5.68 -2.94 -8.61
CA MET A 75 4.76 -3.46 -7.59
C MET A 75 5.46 -4.39 -6.62
N ASN A 76 6.26 -5.33 -7.11
CA ASN A 76 6.98 -6.29 -6.27
C ASN A 76 8.02 -5.59 -5.38
N ASP A 77 8.72 -4.56 -5.89
CA ASP A 77 9.64 -3.74 -5.10
C ASP A 77 8.91 -2.99 -3.98
N ILE A 78 7.79 -2.32 -4.31
CA ILE A 78 6.98 -1.59 -3.33
C ILE A 78 6.40 -2.55 -2.29
N GLU A 79 5.88 -3.70 -2.70
CA GLU A 79 5.40 -4.74 -1.78
C GLU A 79 6.51 -5.23 -0.86
N GLY A 80 7.73 -5.42 -1.37
CA GLY A 80 8.90 -5.76 -0.57
C GLY A 80 9.17 -4.72 0.52
N LYS A 81 9.09 -3.43 0.17
CA LYS A 81 9.29 -2.30 1.11
C LYS A 81 8.13 -2.10 2.10
N MET A 82 6.93 -2.57 1.75
CA MET A 82 5.74 -2.52 2.60
C MET A 82 5.68 -3.63 3.64
N LYS A 83 6.39 -4.74 3.44
CA LYS A 83 6.46 -5.82 4.41
C LYS A 83 7.23 -5.34 5.65
N CYS A 84 6.50 -5.12 6.74
CA CYS A 84 7.04 -4.94 8.09
C CYS A 84 7.57 -6.26 8.65
#